data_AF-A0A530R116-F1
#
_entry.id   AF-A0A530R116-F1
#
_cell.length_a   1.000
_cell.length_b   1.000
_cell.length_c   1.000
_cell.angle_alpha   90.00
_cell.angle_beta   90.00
_cell.angle_gamma   90.00
#
_symmetry.space_group_name_H-M   'P 1'
#
loop_
_entity.id
_entity.type
_entity.pdbx_description
1 polymer ?
#
loop_
_entity_poly.entity_id
_entity_poly.type
_entity_poly.pdbx_seq_one_letter_code
_entity_poly.pdbx_strand_id
1 'polypeptide(L)'
;AALVSENKQKAYPASVDSIPTSANQEDHVSMAAHGARRLIGMVENATAVIGIELLAAAQGCDFHAPLASSAPLEAVRRLVRAEVPHLDNDRHFHPDMEKAIAMVRSGAAVRAASAVALPAISGAA
;
A
#
# COMPACT_ATOMS: atom_id res chain seq x y z
N ALA A 1 -1.70 -12.56 0.72
CA ALA A 1 -2.57 -13.27 -0.23
C ALA A 1 -4.06 -12.96 -0.05
N ALA A 2 -4.64 -13.15 1.15
CA ALA A 2 -6.06 -12.90 1.41
C ALA A 2 -6.52 -11.48 1.00
N LEU A 3 -5.76 -10.45 1.39
CA LEU A 3 -6.04 -9.04 1.04
C LEU A 3 -6.10 -8.79 -0.48
N VAL A 4 -5.24 -9.45 -1.24
CA VAL A 4 -5.25 -9.38 -2.71
C VAL A 4 -6.52 -10.03 -3.27
N SER A 5 -6.92 -11.19 -2.72
CA SER A 5 -8.15 -11.87 -3.13
C SER A 5 -9.40 -11.03 -2.88
N GLU A 6 -9.47 -10.36 -1.71
CA GLU A 6 -10.54 -9.42 -1.42
C GLU A 6 -10.56 -8.25 -2.42
N ASN A 7 -9.39 -7.68 -2.74
CA ASN A 7 -9.29 -6.62 -3.73
C ASN A 7 -9.75 -7.06 -5.13
N LYS A 8 -9.52 -8.31 -5.53
CA LYS A 8 -10.03 -8.85 -6.80
C LYS A 8 -11.56 -8.80 -6.85
N GLN A 9 -12.23 -9.17 -5.76
CA GLN A 9 -13.71 -9.12 -5.69
C GLN A 9 -14.22 -7.67 -5.77
N LYS A 10 -13.51 -6.72 -5.15
CA LYS A 10 -13.84 -5.27 -5.18
C LYS A 10 -13.45 -4.57 -6.48
N ALA A 11 -12.71 -5.23 -7.38
CA ALA A 11 -12.14 -4.61 -8.57
C ALA A 11 -13.16 -4.41 -9.70
N TYR A 12 -14.37 -4.97 -9.60
CA TYR A 12 -15.42 -4.78 -10.60
C TYR A 12 -15.70 -3.28 -10.81
N PRO A 13 -15.72 -2.78 -12.07
CA PRO A 13 -15.86 -1.36 -12.33
C PRO A 13 -17.29 -0.90 -12.01
N ALA A 14 -17.43 0.08 -11.11
CA ALA A 14 -18.75 0.66 -10.82
C ALA A 14 -19.32 1.44 -12.02
N SER A 15 -18.45 2.02 -12.87
CA SER A 15 -18.83 2.92 -13.96
C SER A 15 -19.46 2.23 -15.18
N VAL A 16 -19.54 0.90 -15.20
CA VAL A 16 -20.23 0.15 -16.27
C VAL A 16 -21.69 -0.13 -15.93
N ASP A 17 -22.14 0.26 -14.74
CA ASP A 17 -23.52 0.12 -14.28
C ASP A 17 -24.26 1.45 -14.33
N SER A 18 -25.55 1.41 -14.67
CA SER A 18 -26.44 2.56 -14.74
C SER A 18 -27.88 2.11 -14.54
N ILE A 19 -28.59 2.74 -13.60
CA ILE A 19 -30.01 2.50 -13.35
C ILE A 19 -30.74 3.82 -13.59
N PRO A 20 -31.63 3.91 -14.60
CA PRO A 20 -32.39 5.12 -14.87
C PRO A 20 -33.20 5.57 -13.65
N THR A 21 -33.21 6.87 -13.38
CA THR A 21 -34.03 7.45 -12.30
C THR A 21 -34.91 8.58 -12.82
N SER A 22 -35.78 9.11 -11.96
CA SER A 22 -36.61 10.29 -12.27
C SER A 22 -37.43 10.14 -13.56
N ALA A 23 -38.13 9.01 -13.72
CA ALA A 23 -38.93 8.70 -14.91
C ALA A 23 -38.15 8.84 -16.24
N ASN A 24 -36.91 8.34 -16.27
CA ASN A 24 -35.96 8.42 -17.38
C ASN A 24 -35.45 9.84 -17.71
N GLN A 25 -35.59 10.82 -16.82
CA GLN A 25 -34.85 12.10 -16.95
C GLN A 25 -33.35 11.90 -16.71
N GLU A 26 -33.00 11.03 -15.77
CA GLU A 26 -31.63 10.61 -15.51
C GLU A 26 -31.46 9.18 -16.04
N ASP A 27 -31.44 9.04 -17.36
CA ASP A 27 -31.38 7.76 -18.06
C ASP A 27 -29.97 7.13 -18.11
N HIS A 28 -28.93 7.93 -17.80
CA HIS A 28 -27.55 7.47 -17.68
C HIS A 28 -26.83 8.13 -16.50
N VAL A 29 -26.29 7.32 -15.59
CA VAL A 29 -25.56 7.79 -14.39
C VAL A 29 -24.20 7.11 -14.27
N SER A 30 -23.30 7.69 -13.47
CA SER A 30 -21.87 7.29 -13.46
C SER A 30 -21.49 6.28 -12.38
N MET A 31 -22.32 6.10 -11.35
CA MET A 31 -22.01 5.35 -10.12
C MET A 31 -20.68 5.78 -9.45
N ALA A 32 -20.23 7.02 -9.68
CA ALA A 32 -18.91 7.51 -9.26
C ALA A 32 -18.66 7.43 -7.75
N ALA A 33 -19.69 7.66 -6.92
CA ALA A 33 -19.57 7.58 -5.47
C ALA A 33 -19.17 6.17 -4.99
N HIS A 34 -19.78 5.12 -5.56
CA HIS A 34 -19.40 3.74 -5.27
C HIS A 34 -18.02 3.39 -5.84
N GLY A 35 -17.73 3.92 -7.04
CA GLY A 35 -16.43 3.81 -7.68
C GLY A 35 -15.28 4.38 -6.83
N ALA A 36 -15.51 5.51 -6.13
CA ALA A 36 -14.55 6.11 -5.22
C ALA A 36 -14.50 5.41 -3.85
N ARG A 37 -15.66 5.14 -3.24
CA ARG A 37 -15.75 4.56 -1.89
C ARG A 37 -15.05 3.21 -1.77
N ARG A 38 -15.12 2.36 -2.79
CA ARG A 38 -14.44 1.05 -2.78
C ARG A 38 -12.92 1.17 -2.68
N LEU A 39 -12.34 2.27 -3.17
CA LEU A 39 -10.89 2.46 -3.21
C LEU A 39 -10.29 2.62 -1.81
N ILE A 40 -11.06 3.10 -0.84
CA ILE A 40 -10.61 3.26 0.56
C ILE A 40 -10.12 1.90 1.09
N GLY A 41 -10.99 0.89 1.16
CA GLY A 41 -10.56 -0.43 1.65
C GLY A 41 -9.53 -1.11 0.73
N MET A 42 -9.59 -0.87 -0.59
CA MET A 42 -8.61 -1.45 -1.51
C MET A 42 -7.20 -0.90 -1.30
N VAL A 43 -7.05 0.39 -1.01
CA VAL A 43 -5.75 0.99 -0.72
C VAL A 43 -5.21 0.56 0.62
N GLU A 44 -6.07 0.32 1.63
CA GLU A 44 -5.65 -0.26 2.91
C GLU A 44 -5.06 -1.65 2.72
N ASN A 45 -5.75 -2.50 1.95
CA ASN A 45 -5.27 -3.83 1.59
C ASN A 45 -3.94 -3.78 0.81
N ALA A 46 -3.81 -2.85 -0.15
CA ALA A 46 -2.58 -2.70 -0.92
C ALA A 46 -1.41 -2.20 -0.04
N THR A 47 -1.67 -1.23 0.84
CA THR A 47 -0.70 -0.73 1.82
C THR A 47 -0.19 -1.86 2.71
N ALA A 48 -1.09 -2.72 3.18
CA ALA A 48 -0.75 -3.88 3.98
C ALA A 48 0.14 -4.89 3.23
N VAL A 49 -0.19 -5.19 1.98
CA VAL A 49 0.63 -6.07 1.13
C VAL A 49 2.04 -5.51 0.93
N ILE A 50 2.16 -4.22 0.59
CA ILE A 50 3.47 -3.56 0.38
C ILE A 50 4.27 -3.51 1.70
N GLY A 51 3.62 -3.26 2.83
CA GLY A 51 4.29 -3.28 4.14
C GLY A 51 4.88 -4.65 4.47
N ILE A 52 4.17 -5.73 4.18
CA ILE A 52 4.67 -7.10 4.37
C ILE A 52 5.82 -7.41 3.40
N GLU A 53 5.70 -7.00 2.13
CA GLU A 53 6.78 -7.15 1.14
C GLU A 53 8.04 -6.41 1.58
N LEU A 54 7.91 -5.20 2.13
CA LEU A 54 9.03 -4.42 2.65
C LEU A 54 9.79 -5.15 3.77
N LEU A 55 9.08 -5.82 4.68
CA LEU A 55 9.70 -6.65 5.73
C LEU A 55 10.46 -7.83 5.13
N ALA A 56 9.85 -8.54 4.19
CA ALA A 56 10.45 -9.69 3.53
C ALA A 56 11.70 -9.28 2.73
N ALA A 57 11.65 -8.16 2.01
CA ALA A 57 12.77 -7.62 1.25
C ALA A 57 13.93 -7.21 2.17
N ALA A 58 13.65 -6.49 3.26
CA ALA A 58 14.67 -6.13 4.24
C ALA A 58 15.35 -7.37 4.85
N GLN A 59 14.56 -8.38 5.21
CA GLN A 59 15.08 -9.64 5.74
C GLN A 59 15.92 -10.40 4.71
N GLY A 60 15.46 -10.48 3.46
CA GLY A 60 16.20 -11.09 2.36
C GLY A 60 17.55 -10.41 2.12
N CYS A 61 17.59 -9.07 2.13
CA CYS A 61 18.85 -8.35 2.00
C CYS A 61 19.81 -8.59 3.19
N ASP A 62 19.31 -8.81 4.39
CA ASP A 62 20.17 -9.13 5.55
C ASP A 62 20.83 -10.50 5.41
N PHE A 63 20.11 -11.50 4.87
CA PHE A 63 20.68 -12.82 4.60
C PHE A 63 21.80 -12.80 3.55
N HIS A 64 21.89 -11.75 2.74
CA HIS A 64 22.95 -11.54 1.77
C HIS A 64 24.14 -10.74 2.31
N ALA A 65 24.18 -10.40 3.60
CA ALA A 65 25.33 -9.72 4.20
C ALA A 65 26.64 -10.48 3.92
N PRO A 66 27.75 -9.79 3.57
CA PRO A 66 27.96 -8.33 3.63
C PRO A 66 27.61 -7.57 2.34
N LEU A 67 26.86 -8.14 1.39
CA LEU A 67 26.46 -7.43 0.18
C LEU A 67 25.59 -6.21 0.52
N ALA A 68 25.85 -5.09 -0.15
CA ALA A 68 25.09 -3.86 -0.03
C ALA A 68 24.23 -3.62 -1.27
N SER A 69 23.07 -3.00 -1.08
CA SER A 69 22.21 -2.51 -2.14
C SER A 69 22.57 -1.08 -2.55
N SER A 70 21.74 -0.45 -3.38
CA SER A 70 21.90 0.95 -3.75
C SER A 70 21.60 1.89 -2.57
N ALA A 71 22.16 3.11 -2.59
CA ALA A 71 21.98 4.07 -1.50
C ALA A 71 20.50 4.35 -1.12
N PRO A 72 19.54 4.52 -2.06
CA PRO A 72 18.12 4.63 -1.73
C PRO A 72 17.55 3.43 -0.99
N LEU A 73 17.93 2.22 -1.41
CA LEU A 73 17.43 0.98 -0.79
C LEU A 73 18.05 0.77 0.59
N GLU A 74 19.32 1.10 0.78
CA GLU A 74 19.97 1.09 2.10
C GLU A 74 19.36 2.12 3.07
N ALA A 75 18.92 3.28 2.57
CA ALA A 75 18.19 4.25 3.38
C ALA A 75 16.85 3.69 3.87
N VAL A 76 16.09 3.02 2.99
CA VAL A 76 14.84 2.35 3.35
C VAL A 76 15.09 1.17 4.32
N ARG A 77 16.10 0.34 4.07
CA ARG A 77 16.47 -0.77 4.98
C ARG A 77 16.79 -0.27 6.39
N ARG A 78 17.56 0.82 6.50
CA ARG A 78 17.88 1.45 7.78
C ARG A 78 16.64 1.94 8.51
N LEU A 79 15.69 2.56 7.80
CA LEU A 79 14.38 2.95 8.35
C LEU A 79 13.64 1.72 8.91
N VAL A 80 13.56 0.62 8.15
CA VAL A 80 12.90 -0.61 8.60
C VAL A 80 13.57 -1.15 9.86
N ARG A 81 14.91 -1.25 9.87
CA ARG A 81 15.67 -1.83 10.99
C ARG A 81 15.68 -0.97 12.25
N ALA A 82 15.43 0.33 12.14
CA ALA A 82 15.26 1.21 13.30
C ALA A 82 14.00 0.86 14.11
N GLU A 83 12.94 0.37 13.45
CA GLU A 83 11.64 0.10 14.08
C GLU A 83 11.33 -1.40 14.21
N VAL A 84 11.85 -2.20 13.28
CA VAL A 84 11.61 -3.65 13.16
C VAL A 84 12.97 -4.38 13.11
N PRO A 85 13.39 -4.98 14.23
CA PRO A 85 14.61 -5.77 14.31
C PRO A 85 14.62 -6.92 13.31
N HIS A 86 15.83 -7.39 12.97
CA HIS A 86 16.02 -8.63 12.21
C HIS A 86 15.22 -9.77 12.85
N LEU A 87 14.67 -10.66 12.01
CA LEU A 87 13.92 -11.81 12.49
C LEU A 87 14.87 -13.01 12.65
N ASP A 88 15.46 -13.16 13.82
CA ASP A 88 16.36 -14.30 14.12
C ASP A 88 15.57 -15.60 14.37
N ASN A 89 14.52 -15.51 15.19
CA ASN A 89 13.64 -16.61 15.55
C ASN A 89 12.20 -16.16 15.41
N ASP A 90 11.30 -17.14 15.27
CA ASP A 90 9.86 -16.88 15.24
C ASP A 90 9.41 -16.09 16.47
N ARG A 91 8.59 -15.07 16.20
CA ARG A 91 7.97 -14.24 17.22
C ARG A 91 6.56 -13.86 16.79
N HIS A 92 5.79 -13.29 17.70
CA HIS A 92 4.53 -12.68 17.34
C HIS A 92 4.77 -11.54 16.34
N PHE A 93 4.43 -11.78 15.08
CA PHE A 93 4.89 -10.95 13.95
C PHE A 93 3.95 -9.78 13.61
N HIS A 94 2.72 -9.81 14.11
CA HIS A 94 1.72 -8.79 13.80
C HIS A 94 2.16 -7.35 14.17
N PRO A 95 2.82 -7.08 15.31
CA PRO A 95 3.32 -5.74 15.62
C PRO A 95 4.36 -5.22 14.63
N ASP A 96 5.19 -6.11 14.07
CA ASP A 96 6.17 -5.74 13.04
C ASP A 96 5.49 -5.40 11.72
N MET A 97 4.44 -6.16 11.36
CA MET A 97 3.59 -5.86 10.23
C MET A 97 2.96 -4.47 10.36
N GLU A 98 2.34 -4.16 11.50
CA GLU A 98 1.70 -2.85 11.74
C GLU A 98 2.70 -1.69 11.58
N LYS A 99 3.93 -1.83 12.08
CA LYS A 99 5.00 -0.83 11.89
C LYS A 99 5.34 -0.63 10.42
N ALA A 100 5.53 -1.70 9.66
CA ALA A 100 5.84 -1.60 8.24
C ALA A 100 4.67 -1.01 7.44
N ILE A 101 3.43 -1.36 7.77
CA ILE A 101 2.22 -0.77 7.19
C ILE A 101 2.17 0.73 7.44
N ALA A 102 2.49 1.18 8.66
CA ALA A 102 2.57 2.59 9.01
C ALA A 102 3.66 3.34 8.23
N MET A 103 4.81 2.71 7.96
CA MET A 103 5.87 3.31 7.12
C MET A 103 5.39 3.55 5.69
N VAL A 104 4.66 2.61 5.10
CA VAL A 104 4.09 2.74 3.77
C VAL A 104 2.99 3.81 3.76
N ARG A 105 2.03 3.71 4.70
CA ARG A 105 0.90 4.64 4.82
C ARG A 105 1.32 6.09 5.02
N SER A 106 2.34 6.33 5.83
CA SER A 106 2.86 7.67 6.10
C SER A 106 3.76 8.22 4.98
N GLY A 107 4.10 7.41 3.97
CA GLY A 107 5.06 7.76 2.93
C GLY A 107 6.51 7.83 3.40
N ALA A 108 6.83 7.33 4.61
CA ALA A 108 8.18 7.35 5.16
C ALA A 108 9.17 6.58 4.28
N ALA A 109 8.75 5.44 3.71
CA ALA A 109 9.57 4.66 2.79
C ALA A 109 9.92 5.44 1.52
N VAL A 110 8.96 6.19 0.95
CA VAL A 110 9.18 7.03 -0.24
C VAL A 110 10.15 8.16 0.06
N ARG A 111 9.98 8.84 1.20
CA ARG A 111 10.90 9.91 1.65
C ARG A 111 12.32 9.36 1.88
N ALA A 112 12.45 8.20 2.52
CA ALA A 112 13.74 7.55 2.74
C ALA A 112 14.45 7.19 1.43
N ALA A 113 13.70 6.70 0.44
CA ALA A 113 14.25 6.41 -0.88
C ALA A 113 14.66 7.67 -1.68
N SER A 114 14.04 8.83 -1.40
CA SER A 114 14.26 10.09 -2.15
C SER A 114 14.13 9.94 -3.67
N ALA A 115 13.32 8.97 -4.13
CA ALA A 115 13.43 8.43 -5.48
C ALA A 115 12.31 8.85 -6.43
N VAL A 116 11.14 9.30 -5.93
CA VAL A 116 9.95 9.46 -6.78
C VAL A 116 9.12 10.68 -6.39
N ALA A 117 8.88 11.56 -7.35
CA ALA A 117 7.81 12.55 -7.28
C ALA A 117 6.49 11.89 -7.68
N LEU A 118 5.58 11.71 -6.72
CA LEU A 118 4.24 11.19 -7.00
C LEU A 118 3.29 12.35 -7.36
N PRO A 119 2.27 12.11 -8.21
CA PRO A 119 1.22 13.08 -8.44
C PRO A 119 0.59 13.52 -7.11
N ALA A 120 0.39 14.83 -6.94
CA ALA A 120 -0.24 15.42 -5.77
C ALA A 120 -1.59 16.02 -6.15
N ILE A 121 -2.49 16.13 -5.16
CA ILE A 121 -3.73 16.90 -5.32
C ILE A 121 -3.34 18.37 -5.37
N SER A 122 -3.72 19.10 -6.42
CA SER A 122 -3.48 20.53 -6.51
C SER A 122 -4.13 21.25 -5.33
N GLY A 123 -3.36 22.00 -4.55
CA GLY A 123 -3.86 22.80 -3.43
C GLY A 123 -3.92 22.08 -2.07
N ALA A 124 -3.44 20.83 -1.96
CA ALA A 124 -3.18 20.23 -0.66
C ALA A 124 -1.83 20.74 -0.13
N ALA A 125 -1.88 21.65 0.85
CA ALA A 125 -0.73 22.11 1.63
C ALA A 125 -0.37 21.09 2.73
#